data_AF-A0A935NTH0-F1
#
_entry.id   AF-A0A935NTH0-F1
#
_cell.length_a   1.000
_cell.length_b   1.000
_cell.length_c   1.000
_cell.angle_alpha   90.00
_cell.angle_beta   90.00
_cell.angle_gamma   90.00
#
_symmetry.space_group_name_H-M   'P 1'
#
loop_
_entity.id
_entity.type
_entity.pdbx_description
1 polymer ?
#
loop_
_entity_poly.entity_id
_entity_poly.type
_entity_poly.pdbx_seq_one_letter_code
_entity_poly.pdbx_strand_id
1 'polypeptide(L)'
;MDNPTVPFSDTTQFRPTDVASTIFDGEADELQPSTYTTTLSPSLLSDLKRFADEPGGTELLPVLAACVRHARPLALHLQHGRNVLRLSVFPRDQLFHCPENLCALPSFELARLRLVHVEPEALLAPFAPDGSRSSSLNFGALAPLLWLLALNGARSELLPEIAGTVRYRLAPGVATRGLPIEKCDMPLLQHLQGSPASLEDLSSWTVLQPSRVRRLLNALYLQSGLIISRAFTVPPRDPAIDRPRH
;
A
#
# COMPACT_ATOMS: atom_id res chain seq x y z
N MET A 1 11.96 2.49 -57.67
CA MET A 1 11.87 1.64 -56.46
C MET A 1 12.20 2.58 -55.33
N ASP A 2 11.18 3.29 -54.89
CA ASP A 2 11.33 4.51 -54.09
C ASP A 2 10.93 4.19 -52.65
N ASN A 3 11.89 4.32 -51.75
CA ASN A 3 11.74 4.13 -50.33
C ASN A 3 11.42 5.51 -49.71
N PRO A 4 10.26 5.74 -49.08
CA PRO A 4 10.01 7.02 -48.44
C PRO A 4 10.59 7.01 -47.01
N THR A 5 11.69 7.74 -46.84
CA THR A 5 12.17 8.23 -45.54
C THR A 5 11.16 9.24 -45.00
N VAL A 6 10.54 8.94 -43.87
CA VAL A 6 9.66 9.88 -43.14
C VAL A 6 10.52 10.70 -42.18
N PRO A 7 10.43 12.04 -42.15
CA PRO A 7 11.24 12.88 -41.27
C PRO A 7 10.68 12.82 -39.84
N PHE A 8 11.60 12.70 -38.87
CA PHE A 8 11.33 12.91 -37.45
C PHE A 8 11.09 14.40 -37.22
N SER A 9 9.89 14.76 -36.74
CA SER A 9 9.60 16.08 -36.18
C SER A 9 9.55 15.97 -34.66
N ASP A 10 10.61 16.47 -34.02
CA ASP A 10 10.57 16.93 -32.63
C ASP A 10 9.53 18.05 -32.50
N THR A 11 8.58 17.90 -31.59
CA THR A 11 8.04 18.90 -30.65
C THR A 11 6.65 18.45 -30.17
N THR A 12 6.62 17.70 -29.06
CA THR A 12 5.43 17.65 -28.20
C THR A 12 5.89 17.80 -26.76
N GLN A 13 5.87 19.06 -26.31
CA GLN A 13 5.87 19.41 -24.89
C GLN A 13 4.73 18.64 -24.22
N PHE A 14 5.07 17.74 -23.31
CA PHE A 14 4.09 17.11 -22.43
C PHE A 14 3.51 18.19 -21.51
N ARG A 15 2.26 18.58 -21.77
CA ARG A 15 1.45 19.34 -20.81
C ARG A 15 1.06 18.43 -19.65
N PRO A 16 1.00 18.94 -18.41
CA PRO A 16 0.38 18.23 -17.30
C PRO A 16 -1.11 18.06 -17.61
N THR A 17 -1.61 16.82 -17.65
CA THR A 17 -3.04 16.58 -17.78
C THR A 17 -3.69 16.71 -16.41
N ASP A 18 -4.60 17.67 -16.29
CA ASP A 18 -5.48 17.88 -15.13
C ASP A 18 -6.32 16.63 -14.84
N VAL A 19 -6.27 16.16 -13.58
CA VAL A 19 -7.01 15.00 -13.07
C VAL A 19 -8.42 15.42 -12.63
N ALA A 20 -9.14 16.16 -13.46
CA ALA A 20 -10.43 16.73 -13.09
C ALA A 20 -11.43 16.84 -14.25
N SER A 21 -11.53 15.85 -15.16
CA SER A 21 -12.65 15.84 -16.14
C SER A 21 -12.90 14.47 -16.79
N THR A 22 -13.27 13.45 -16.01
CA THR A 22 -13.97 12.27 -16.59
C THR A 22 -14.97 11.61 -15.66
N ILE A 23 -15.40 12.28 -14.58
CA ILE A 23 -16.35 11.68 -13.62
C ILE A 23 -17.79 12.15 -13.84
N PHE A 24 -18.05 13.29 -14.47
CA PHE A 24 -19.41 13.69 -14.84
C PHE A 24 -19.38 14.65 -16.03
N ASP A 25 -19.79 14.20 -17.20
CA ASP A 25 -20.70 14.99 -18.03
C ASP A 25 -21.53 14.03 -18.88
N GLY A 26 -22.84 14.03 -18.63
CA GLY A 26 -23.81 13.26 -19.37
C GLY A 26 -24.65 14.24 -20.17
N GLU A 27 -24.48 14.22 -21.49
CA GLU A 27 -25.48 14.75 -22.40
C GLU A 27 -25.89 13.62 -23.35
N ALA A 28 -27.21 13.41 -23.39
CA ALA A 28 -27.85 12.23 -23.93
C ALA A 28 -27.92 12.27 -25.45
N ASP A 29 -27.42 11.22 -26.11
CA ASP A 29 -28.10 10.66 -27.28
C ASP A 29 -27.73 9.18 -27.48
N GLU A 30 -28.67 8.43 -28.03
CA GLU A 30 -28.82 6.97 -27.96
C GLU A 30 -27.63 6.13 -28.45
N LEU A 31 -27.16 5.19 -27.61
CA LEU A 31 -26.64 3.86 -27.98
C LEU A 31 -26.36 3.02 -26.70
N GLN A 32 -27.15 1.94 -26.54
CA GLN A 32 -27.00 0.76 -25.66
C GLN A 32 -26.09 0.88 -24.41
N PRO A 33 -26.63 0.81 -23.18
CA PRO A 33 -25.80 0.83 -21.97
C PRO A 33 -25.13 -0.54 -21.78
N SER A 34 -23.84 -0.60 -22.10
CA SER A 34 -22.97 -1.69 -21.67
C SER A 34 -22.64 -1.50 -20.18
N THR A 35 -23.09 -2.44 -19.37
CA THR A 35 -23.02 -2.47 -17.92
C THR A 35 -21.58 -2.69 -17.43
N TYR A 36 -20.80 -1.62 -17.25
CA TYR A 36 -19.47 -1.70 -16.62
C TYR A 36 -19.22 -0.54 -15.64
N THR A 37 -20.06 -0.45 -14.61
CA THR A 37 -19.78 0.33 -13.39
C THR A 37 -19.37 -0.64 -12.28
N THR A 38 -18.12 -1.10 -12.28
CA THR A 38 -17.57 -1.77 -11.08
C THR A 38 -17.06 -0.70 -10.15
N THR A 39 -17.98 -0.20 -9.33
CA THR A 39 -17.73 0.78 -8.28
C THR A 39 -16.85 0.15 -7.21
N LEU A 40 -15.60 0.62 -7.10
CA LEU A 40 -14.81 0.44 -5.87
C LEU A 40 -15.70 0.77 -4.67
N SER A 41 -15.59 0.02 -3.57
CA SER A 41 -16.46 0.28 -2.40
C SER A 41 -16.28 1.72 -1.91
N PRO A 42 -17.33 2.40 -1.43
CA PRO A 42 -17.23 3.79 -0.97
C PRO A 42 -16.13 4.03 0.07
N SER A 43 -15.91 3.05 0.97
CA SER A 43 -14.84 3.11 1.98
C SER A 43 -13.44 3.04 1.36
N LEU A 44 -13.23 2.21 0.34
CA LEU A 44 -11.94 2.13 -0.35
C LEU A 44 -11.70 3.37 -1.22
N LEU A 45 -12.74 3.87 -1.90
CA LEU A 45 -12.66 5.14 -2.63
C LEU A 45 -12.32 6.31 -1.69
N SER A 46 -12.91 6.35 -0.49
CA SER A 46 -12.59 7.35 0.51
C SER A 46 -11.12 7.30 0.93
N ASP A 47 -10.57 6.09 1.13
CA ASP A 47 -9.15 5.91 1.45
C ASP A 47 -8.25 6.35 0.28
N LEU A 48 -8.57 5.96 -0.95
CA LEU A 48 -7.81 6.34 -2.14
C LEU A 48 -7.83 7.85 -2.38
N LYS A 49 -8.99 8.50 -2.20
CA LYS A 49 -9.11 9.98 -2.29
C LYS A 49 -8.23 10.66 -1.25
N ARG A 50 -8.26 10.18 0.00
CA ARG A 50 -7.40 10.69 1.06
C ARG A 50 -5.91 10.61 0.70
N PHE A 51 -5.47 9.55 0.03
CA PHE A 51 -4.08 9.42 -0.42
C PHE A 51 -3.73 10.28 -1.63
N ALA A 52 -4.70 10.53 -2.52
CA ALA A 52 -4.51 11.42 -3.66
C ALA A 52 -4.33 12.89 -3.24
N ASP A 53 -4.96 13.28 -2.13
CA ASP A 53 -4.87 14.63 -1.56
C ASP A 53 -3.56 14.89 -0.77
N GLU A 54 -2.74 13.86 -0.50
CA GLU A 54 -1.43 14.04 0.15
C GLU A 54 -0.38 14.63 -0.84
N PRO A 55 0.46 15.58 -0.39
CA PRO A 55 1.51 16.15 -1.22
C PRO A 55 2.55 15.08 -1.58
N GLY A 56 2.46 14.53 -2.79
CA GLY A 56 3.22 13.37 -3.24
C GLY A 56 2.44 12.44 -4.16
N GLY A 57 1.11 12.58 -4.21
CA GLY A 57 0.21 11.76 -5.01
C GLY A 57 -0.03 10.39 -4.39
N THR A 58 -0.81 9.55 -5.08
CA THR A 58 -1.21 8.23 -4.58
C THR A 58 0.00 7.29 -4.44
N GLU A 59 0.45 7.06 -3.21
CA GLU A 59 1.57 6.15 -2.94
C GLU A 59 1.17 4.67 -2.97
N LEU A 60 2.10 3.80 -3.41
CA LEU A 60 1.87 2.36 -3.50
C LEU A 60 1.55 1.69 -2.15
N LEU A 61 2.33 2.00 -1.11
CA LEU A 61 2.23 1.28 0.17
C LEU A 61 0.91 1.54 0.92
N PRO A 62 0.41 2.79 1.03
CA PRO A 62 -0.91 3.06 1.60
C PRO A 62 -2.07 2.41 0.83
N VAL A 63 -2.00 2.37 -0.51
CA VAL A 63 -3.02 1.67 -1.32
C VAL A 63 -3.01 0.17 -1.04
N LEU A 64 -1.84 -0.46 -0.96
CA LEU A 64 -1.71 -1.87 -0.57
C LEU A 64 -2.22 -2.12 0.85
N ALA A 65 -1.94 -1.21 1.80
CA ALA A 65 -2.46 -1.31 3.16
C ALA A 65 -4.00 -1.26 3.19
N ALA A 66 -4.61 -0.35 2.43
CA ALA A 66 -6.06 -0.28 2.28
C ALA A 66 -6.63 -1.53 1.61
N CYS A 67 -5.98 -2.06 0.57
CA CYS A 67 -6.34 -3.31 -0.11
C CYS A 67 -6.42 -4.49 0.88
N VAL A 68 -5.38 -4.67 1.69
CA VAL A 68 -5.30 -5.72 2.71
C VAL A 68 -6.37 -5.52 3.78
N ARG A 69 -6.50 -4.31 4.33
CA ARG A 69 -7.48 -3.99 5.37
C ARG A 69 -8.92 -4.25 4.94
N HIS A 70 -9.27 -3.86 3.71
CA HIS A 70 -10.63 -4.04 3.18
C HIS A 70 -10.85 -5.41 2.55
N ALA A 71 -9.80 -6.24 2.44
CA ALA A 71 -9.82 -7.55 1.81
C ALA A 71 -10.48 -7.50 0.41
N ARG A 72 -10.14 -6.47 -0.38
CA ARG A 72 -10.65 -6.23 -1.74
C ARG A 72 -9.57 -6.46 -2.79
N PRO A 73 -9.81 -7.32 -3.80
CA PRO A 73 -8.88 -7.48 -4.91
C PRO A 73 -8.71 -6.19 -5.71
N LEU A 74 -7.46 -5.85 -6.05
CA LEU A 74 -7.13 -4.65 -6.84
C LEU A 74 -6.11 -4.96 -7.91
N ALA A 75 -6.24 -4.27 -9.05
CA ALA A 75 -5.19 -4.17 -10.04
C ALA A 75 -4.49 -2.81 -9.91
N LEU A 76 -3.17 -2.84 -9.78
CA LEU A 76 -2.33 -1.68 -9.60
C LEU A 76 -1.43 -1.55 -10.83
N HIS A 77 -1.46 -0.39 -11.48
CA HIS A 77 -0.54 -0.08 -12.57
C HIS A 77 0.69 0.63 -12.01
N LEU A 78 1.84 -0.03 -12.09
CA LEU A 78 3.10 0.42 -11.54
C LEU A 78 4.04 0.88 -12.66
N GLN A 79 4.54 2.10 -12.58
CA GLN A 79 5.64 2.55 -13.43
C GLN A 79 6.93 1.86 -12.98
N HIS A 80 7.51 1.07 -13.88
CA HIS A 80 8.82 0.46 -13.71
C HIS A 80 9.72 0.85 -14.90
N GLY A 81 10.63 1.80 -14.68
CA GLY A 81 11.48 2.34 -15.74
C GLY A 81 10.64 3.01 -16.83
N ARG A 82 10.66 2.45 -18.04
CA ARG A 82 9.85 2.92 -19.20
C ARG A 82 8.55 2.14 -19.39
N ASN A 83 8.34 1.08 -18.61
CA ASN A 83 7.20 0.18 -18.76
C ASN A 83 6.17 0.41 -17.64
N VAL A 84 4.93 0.08 -17.93
CA VAL A 84 3.87 -0.01 -16.92
C VAL A 84 3.56 -1.48 -16.68
N LEU A 85 3.72 -1.93 -15.44
CA LEU A 85 3.43 -3.28 -15.00
C LEU A 85 2.06 -3.31 -14.34
N ARG A 86 1.29 -4.37 -14.60
CA ARG A 86 0.07 -4.66 -13.85
C ARG A 86 0.40 -5.60 -12.69
N LEU A 87 0.08 -5.16 -11.48
CA LEU A 87 0.15 -5.95 -10.26
C LEU A 87 -1.28 -6.22 -9.78
N SER A 88 -1.71 -7.47 -9.90
CA SER A 88 -2.98 -7.94 -9.38
C SER A 88 -2.80 -8.47 -7.96
N VAL A 89 -3.59 -7.99 -7.00
CA VAL A 89 -3.47 -8.33 -5.58
C VAL A 89 -4.76 -8.97 -5.09
N PHE A 90 -4.65 -10.14 -4.47
CA PHE A 90 -5.76 -10.93 -3.91
C PHE A 90 -5.55 -11.09 -2.40
N PRO A 91 -5.99 -10.13 -1.57
CA PRO A 91 -5.64 -10.10 -0.15
C PRO A 91 -6.25 -11.24 0.67
N ARG A 92 -7.41 -11.79 0.26
CA ARG A 92 -8.06 -12.92 0.94
C ARG A 92 -7.29 -14.22 0.75
N ASP A 93 -6.83 -14.46 -0.47
CA ASP A 93 -6.07 -15.65 -0.84
C ASP A 93 -4.58 -15.52 -0.50
N GLN A 94 -4.14 -14.35 -0.03
CA GLN A 94 -2.73 -14.02 0.22
C GLN A 94 -1.84 -14.24 -1.02
N LEU A 95 -2.36 -13.86 -2.20
CA LEU A 95 -1.69 -14.00 -3.48
C LEU A 95 -1.57 -12.69 -4.23
N PHE A 96 -0.59 -12.66 -5.13
CA PHE A 96 -0.48 -11.64 -6.16
C PHE A 96 -0.13 -12.27 -7.51
N HIS A 97 -0.43 -11.55 -8.58
CA HIS A 97 0.05 -11.86 -9.92
C HIS A 97 0.70 -10.64 -10.53
N CYS A 98 1.89 -10.83 -11.09
CA CYS A 98 2.61 -9.84 -11.87
C CYS A 98 3.41 -10.58 -12.95
N PRO A 99 3.48 -10.07 -14.20
CA PRO A 99 4.33 -10.66 -15.24
C PRO A 99 5.82 -10.66 -14.86
N GLU A 100 6.25 -9.68 -14.08
CA GLU A 100 7.61 -9.56 -13.57
C GLU A 100 7.71 -10.06 -12.13
N ASN A 101 8.82 -10.73 -11.79
CA ASN A 101 9.05 -11.20 -10.43
C ASN A 101 9.52 -10.06 -9.54
N LEU A 102 8.56 -9.31 -8.98
CA LEU A 102 8.83 -8.17 -8.09
C LEU A 102 9.67 -8.57 -6.86
N CYS A 103 9.56 -9.80 -6.37
CA CYS A 103 10.34 -10.28 -5.23
C CYS A 103 11.82 -10.49 -5.55
N ALA A 104 12.18 -10.59 -6.84
CA ALA A 104 13.56 -10.72 -7.30
C ALA A 104 14.20 -9.37 -7.69
N LEU A 105 13.43 -8.28 -7.69
CA LEU A 105 13.96 -6.96 -8.01
C LEU A 105 14.92 -6.47 -6.93
N PRO A 106 15.99 -5.77 -7.32
CA PRO A 106 16.89 -5.15 -6.35
C PRO A 106 16.17 -4.03 -5.58
N SER A 107 16.58 -3.79 -4.33
CA SER A 107 15.93 -2.80 -3.45
C SER A 107 15.80 -1.40 -4.05
N PHE A 108 16.78 -0.97 -4.87
CA PHE A 108 16.74 0.35 -5.51
C PHE A 108 15.68 0.45 -6.60
N GLU A 109 15.29 -0.65 -7.24
CA GLU A 109 14.19 -0.66 -8.23
C GLU A 109 12.84 -0.66 -7.50
N LEU A 110 12.71 -1.44 -6.43
CA LEU A 110 11.53 -1.40 -5.56
C LEU A 110 11.25 0.01 -5.02
N ALA A 111 12.31 0.75 -4.65
CA ALA A 111 12.22 2.14 -4.19
C ALA A 111 11.72 3.11 -5.28
N ARG A 112 11.90 2.76 -6.55
CA ARG A 112 11.55 3.60 -7.71
C ARG A 112 10.19 3.27 -8.32
N LEU A 113 9.54 2.19 -7.89
CA LEU A 113 8.19 1.86 -8.32
C LEU A 113 7.23 3.00 -7.96
N ARG A 114 6.47 3.47 -8.94
CA ARG A 114 5.44 4.50 -8.73
C ARG A 114 4.09 3.95 -9.13
N LEU A 115 3.09 4.21 -8.30
CA LEU A 115 1.72 3.87 -8.62
C LEU A 115 1.19 4.91 -9.62
N VAL A 116 0.67 4.44 -10.75
CA VAL A 116 0.10 5.27 -11.83
C VAL A 116 -1.41 5.25 -11.77
N HIS A 117 -2.00 4.06 -11.54
CA HIS A 117 -3.44 3.88 -11.57
C HIS A 117 -3.87 2.70 -10.68
N VAL A 118 -5.11 2.75 -10.20
CA VAL A 118 -5.74 1.72 -9.36
C VAL A 118 -7.12 1.42 -9.93
N GLU A 119 -7.42 0.15 -10.14
CA GLU A 119 -8.72 -0.35 -10.60
C GLU A 119 -9.17 -1.56 -9.75
N PRO A 120 -10.48 -1.86 -9.68
CA PRO A 120 -10.95 -3.15 -9.19
C PRO A 120 -10.34 -4.29 -10.02
N GLU A 121 -9.93 -5.37 -9.36
CA GLU A 121 -9.44 -6.52 -10.11
C GLU A 121 -10.61 -7.31 -10.74
N ALA A 122 -10.57 -7.42 -12.07
CA ALA A 122 -11.53 -8.21 -12.85
C ALA A 122 -11.09 -9.67 -13.03
N LEU A 123 -9.80 -9.98 -12.82
CA LEU A 123 -9.33 -11.37 -12.79
C LEU A 123 -10.05 -12.14 -11.67
N LEU A 124 -10.60 -13.29 -12.03
CA LEU A 124 -11.15 -14.22 -11.05
C LEU A 124 -10.06 -14.68 -10.08
N ALA A 125 -10.45 -14.92 -8.84
CA ALA A 125 -9.56 -15.44 -7.83
C ALA A 125 -8.87 -16.72 -8.34
N PRO A 126 -7.58 -16.93 -8.04
CA PRO A 126 -6.81 -18.06 -8.54
C PRO A 126 -7.37 -19.42 -8.13
N PHE A 127 -8.16 -19.44 -7.05
CA PHE A 127 -8.83 -20.62 -6.54
C PHE A 127 -10.34 -20.43 -6.52
N ALA A 128 -11.07 -21.46 -6.95
CA ALA A 128 -12.51 -21.54 -6.76
C ALA A 128 -12.84 -21.80 -5.27
N PRO A 129 -14.09 -21.58 -4.82
CA PRO A 129 -14.50 -21.79 -3.43
C PRO A 129 -14.27 -23.23 -2.91
N ASP A 130 -14.18 -24.20 -3.81
CA ASP A 130 -13.86 -25.61 -3.52
C ASP A 130 -12.35 -25.87 -3.35
N GLY A 131 -11.52 -24.83 -3.48
CA GLY A 131 -10.07 -24.90 -3.39
C GLY A 131 -9.37 -25.34 -4.67
N SER A 132 -10.10 -25.61 -5.76
CA SER A 132 -9.51 -25.98 -7.04
C SER A 132 -8.86 -24.77 -7.73
N ARG A 133 -7.74 -24.99 -8.43
CA ARG A 133 -7.07 -23.94 -9.20
C ARG A 133 -7.91 -23.58 -10.42
N SER A 134 -8.35 -22.33 -10.51
CA SER A 134 -9.19 -21.81 -11.59
C SER A 134 -8.41 -21.07 -12.68
N SER A 135 -7.13 -20.77 -12.46
CA SER A 135 -6.29 -20.00 -13.38
C SER A 135 -4.97 -20.70 -13.72
N SER A 136 -4.53 -20.58 -14.98
CA SER A 136 -3.22 -21.05 -15.46
C SER A 136 -2.07 -20.08 -15.18
N LEU A 137 -2.38 -18.89 -14.65
CA LEU A 137 -1.37 -17.87 -14.33
C LEU A 137 -0.51 -18.31 -13.14
N ASN A 138 0.74 -17.80 -13.13
CA ASN A 138 1.63 -17.97 -12.00
C ASN A 138 1.36 -16.90 -10.94
N PHE A 139 1.04 -17.34 -9.72
CA PHE A 139 0.81 -16.46 -8.58
C PHE A 139 1.95 -16.58 -7.58
N GLY A 140 2.34 -15.44 -7.00
CA GLY A 140 3.28 -15.37 -5.89
C GLY A 140 2.56 -15.16 -4.56
N ALA A 141 3.23 -15.51 -3.46
CA ALA A 141 2.73 -15.24 -2.12
C ALA A 141 2.78 -13.74 -1.81
N LEU A 142 1.67 -13.17 -1.34
CA LEU A 142 1.54 -11.73 -1.09
C LEU A 142 2.40 -11.27 0.09
N ALA A 143 2.49 -12.08 1.15
CA ALA A 143 3.20 -11.71 2.37
C ALA A 143 4.68 -11.29 2.14
N PRO A 144 5.53 -12.08 1.44
CA PRO A 144 6.88 -11.67 1.09
C PRO A 144 6.96 -10.40 0.24
N LEU A 145 6.03 -10.22 -0.71
CA LEU A 145 5.99 -9.02 -1.55
C LEU A 145 5.70 -7.76 -0.71
N LEU A 146 4.67 -7.80 0.14
CA LEU A 146 4.32 -6.69 1.02
C LEU A 146 5.47 -6.35 1.98
N TRP A 147 6.15 -7.37 2.49
CA TRP A 147 7.33 -7.19 3.34
C TRP A 147 8.46 -6.46 2.59
N LEU A 148 8.80 -6.91 1.38
CA LEU A 148 9.84 -6.29 0.55
C LEU A 148 9.49 -4.86 0.16
N LEU A 149 8.24 -4.58 -0.23
CA LEU A 149 7.77 -3.25 -0.58
C LEU A 149 7.75 -2.30 0.63
N ALA A 150 7.40 -2.78 1.82
CA ALA A 150 7.45 -1.96 3.02
C ALA A 150 8.89 -1.61 3.42
N LEU A 151 9.83 -2.55 3.29
CA LEU A 151 11.23 -2.33 3.65
C LEU A 151 12.02 -1.55 2.60
N ASN A 152 11.73 -1.74 1.32
CA ASN A 152 12.54 -1.21 0.22
C ASN A 152 11.81 -0.23 -0.70
N GLY A 153 10.49 -0.04 -0.54
CA GLY A 153 9.70 0.87 -1.36
C GLY A 153 10.02 2.36 -1.14
N ALA A 154 9.28 3.22 -1.83
CA ALA A 154 9.50 4.67 -1.77
C ALA A 154 9.22 5.28 -0.38
N ARG A 155 8.16 4.81 0.30
CA ARG A 155 7.70 5.39 1.58
C ARG A 155 8.68 5.13 2.72
N SER A 156 9.15 6.20 3.37
CA SER A 156 9.95 6.14 4.61
C SER A 156 9.15 6.47 5.87
N GLU A 157 7.92 6.95 5.71
CA GLU A 157 7.04 7.35 6.80
C GLU A 157 6.15 6.19 7.25
N LEU A 158 5.61 6.30 8.47
CA LEU A 158 4.63 5.33 8.94
C LEU A 158 3.35 5.42 8.09
N LEU A 159 2.67 4.29 7.96
CA LEU A 159 1.32 4.25 7.42
C LEU A 159 0.39 5.09 8.33
N PRO A 160 -0.55 5.88 7.76
CA PRO A 160 -1.42 6.76 8.55
C PRO A 160 -2.21 6.04 9.65
N GLU A 161 -2.48 4.75 9.47
CA GLU A 161 -3.17 3.88 10.42
C GLU A 161 -2.41 3.65 11.72
N ILE A 162 -1.09 3.63 11.61
CA ILE A 162 -0.18 3.26 12.71
C ILE A 162 0.68 4.44 13.15
N ALA A 163 0.48 5.61 12.56
CA ALA A 163 1.10 6.86 12.96
C ALA A 163 0.41 7.48 14.20
N GLY A 164 1.04 8.51 14.77
CA GLY A 164 0.55 9.24 15.94
C GLY A 164 1.04 8.66 17.27
N THR A 165 0.40 9.07 18.36
CA THR A 165 0.77 8.69 19.74
C THR A 165 0.30 7.27 20.06
N VAL A 166 1.07 6.29 19.59
CA VAL A 166 0.76 4.88 19.74
C VAL A 166 1.95 4.11 20.31
N ARG A 167 1.66 2.98 20.96
CA ARG A 167 2.65 1.96 21.30
C ARG A 167 2.41 0.70 20.48
N TYR A 168 3.52 0.10 20.07
CA TYR A 168 3.55 -1.09 19.22
C TYR A 168 3.99 -2.28 20.05
N ARG A 169 3.33 -3.41 19.85
CA ARG A 169 3.76 -4.72 20.35
C ARG A 169 3.60 -5.74 19.23
N LEU A 170 4.50 -6.71 19.14
CA LEU A 170 4.32 -7.83 18.22
C LEU A 170 3.20 -8.74 18.73
N ALA A 171 2.25 -9.09 17.86
CA ALA A 171 1.20 -10.04 18.19
C ALA A 171 1.80 -11.44 18.46
N PRO A 172 1.24 -12.21 19.40
CA PRO A 172 1.64 -13.60 19.57
C PRO A 172 1.23 -14.41 18.33
N GLY A 173 2.14 -15.24 17.81
CA GLY A 173 1.84 -16.11 16.66
C GLY A 173 1.98 -15.45 15.28
N VAL A 174 2.60 -14.27 15.17
CA VAL A 174 2.94 -13.69 13.86
C VAL A 174 3.80 -14.67 13.08
N ALA A 175 3.31 -15.04 11.89
CA ALA A 175 4.02 -15.89 10.96
C ALA A 175 5.21 -15.11 10.35
N THR A 176 6.32 -15.04 11.07
CA THR A 176 7.60 -14.57 10.55
C THR A 176 8.24 -15.58 9.60
N ARG A 177 7.76 -16.82 9.62
CA ARG A 177 8.26 -17.92 8.79
C ARG A 177 7.93 -17.68 7.32
N GLY A 178 8.97 -17.67 6.48
CA GLY A 178 8.85 -17.42 5.04
C GLY A 178 8.99 -15.94 4.63
N LEU A 179 9.15 -15.04 5.60
CA LEU A 179 9.48 -13.64 5.32
C LEU A 179 11.00 -13.47 5.19
N PRO A 180 11.47 -12.60 4.27
CA PRO A 180 12.90 -12.29 4.14
C PRO A 180 13.33 -11.33 5.25
N ILE A 181 13.45 -11.84 6.47
CA ILE A 181 13.87 -11.07 7.66
C ILE A 181 15.40 -11.01 7.70
N GLU A 182 15.95 -9.81 7.72
CA GLU A 182 17.39 -9.62 7.89
C GLU A 182 17.80 -9.80 9.36
N LYS A 183 19.03 -10.28 9.59
CA LYS A 183 19.54 -10.52 10.96
C LYS A 183 19.57 -9.25 11.81
N CYS A 184 19.75 -8.07 11.19
CA CYS A 184 19.78 -6.79 11.87
C CYS A 184 18.42 -6.34 12.41
N ASP A 185 17.31 -6.85 11.85
CA ASP A 185 15.95 -6.51 12.29
C ASP A 185 15.51 -7.34 13.51
N MET A 186 16.14 -8.51 13.71
CA MET A 186 15.76 -9.48 14.76
C MET A 186 15.74 -8.92 16.19
N PRO A 187 16.72 -8.11 16.64
CA PRO A 187 16.67 -7.52 17.98
C PRO A 187 15.44 -6.66 18.21
N LEU A 188 15.01 -5.87 17.20
CA LEU A 188 13.82 -5.04 17.29
C LEU A 188 12.55 -5.90 17.39
N LEU A 189 12.48 -6.98 16.60
CA LEU A 189 11.36 -7.92 16.67
C LEU A 189 11.25 -8.59 18.04
N GLN A 190 12.37 -9.00 18.63
CA GLN A 190 12.42 -9.58 19.98
C GLN A 190 12.01 -8.57 21.05
N HIS A 191 12.46 -7.31 20.93
CA HIS A 191 12.05 -6.25 21.84
C HIS A 191 10.53 -6.03 21.80
N LEU A 192 9.95 -5.95 20.60
CA LEU A 192 8.50 -5.79 20.40
C LEU A 192 7.68 -7.00 20.87
N GLN A 193 8.26 -8.21 20.94
CA GLN A 193 7.61 -9.38 21.52
C GLN A 193 7.47 -9.27 23.04
N GLY A 194 8.50 -8.73 23.69
CA GLY A 194 8.56 -8.61 25.15
C GLY A 194 7.62 -7.55 25.71
N SER A 195 7.69 -6.32 25.20
CA SER A 195 7.00 -5.17 25.78
C SER A 195 6.49 -4.18 24.73
N PRO A 196 5.32 -3.54 24.93
CA PRO A 196 4.87 -2.44 24.07
C PRO A 196 5.82 -1.24 24.12
N ALA A 197 6.23 -0.72 22.97
CA ALA A 197 7.17 0.39 22.85
C ALA A 197 6.64 1.51 21.94
N SER A 198 6.98 2.76 22.24
CA SER A 198 6.67 3.91 21.37
C SER A 198 7.69 4.01 20.21
N LEU A 199 7.39 4.80 19.17
CA LEU A 199 8.36 5.04 18.09
C LEU A 199 9.65 5.70 18.62
N GLU A 200 9.52 6.60 19.60
CA GLU A 200 10.66 7.28 20.23
C GLU A 200 11.52 6.30 21.03
N ASP A 201 10.88 5.43 21.83
CA ASP A 201 11.56 4.37 22.57
C ASP A 201 12.36 3.48 21.61
N LEU A 202 11.70 3.00 20.54
CA LEU A 202 12.31 2.11 19.56
C LEU A 202 13.50 2.77 18.86
N SER A 203 13.37 4.05 18.49
CA SER A 203 14.43 4.81 17.81
C SER A 203 15.64 5.06 18.73
N SER A 204 15.42 5.22 20.03
CA SER A 204 16.49 5.37 21.02
C SER A 204 17.17 4.04 21.39
N TRP A 205 16.42 2.94 21.33
CA TRP A 205 16.87 1.62 21.76
C TRP A 205 17.73 0.88 20.72
N THR A 206 17.51 1.17 19.44
CA THR A 206 18.17 0.47 18.33
C THR A 206 19.26 1.30 17.65
N VAL A 207 20.20 0.61 17.00
CA VAL A 207 21.23 1.23 16.13
C VAL A 207 20.71 1.38 14.69
N LEU A 208 19.53 0.86 14.38
CA LEU A 208 18.91 0.98 13.06
C LEU A 208 18.58 2.45 12.75
N GLN A 209 18.66 2.81 11.46
CA GLN A 209 18.24 4.13 11.01
C GLN A 209 16.75 4.36 11.31
N PRO A 210 16.33 5.58 11.70
CA PRO A 210 14.92 5.86 12.01
C PRO A 210 13.94 5.49 10.90
N SER A 211 14.34 5.65 9.64
CA SER A 211 13.56 5.23 8.47
C SER A 211 13.38 3.71 8.39
N ARG A 212 14.41 2.92 8.74
CA ARG A 212 14.33 1.45 8.79
C ARG A 212 13.36 0.98 9.87
N VAL A 213 13.36 1.62 11.04
CA VAL A 213 12.40 1.33 12.12
C VAL A 213 10.96 1.53 11.64
N ARG A 214 10.66 2.68 11.01
CA ARG A 214 9.31 2.96 10.48
C ARG A 214 8.90 1.97 9.40
N ARG A 215 9.81 1.66 8.47
CA ARG A 215 9.58 0.68 7.41
C ARG A 215 9.30 -0.72 7.96
N LEU A 216 10.02 -1.13 9.00
CA LEU A 216 9.79 -2.41 9.68
C LEU A 216 8.44 -2.45 10.39
N LEU A 217 8.03 -1.35 11.04
CA LEU A 217 6.68 -1.24 11.63
C LEU A 217 5.58 -1.32 10.55
N ASN A 218 5.75 -0.66 9.40
CA ASN A 218 4.83 -0.80 8.27
C ASN A 218 4.76 -2.25 7.77
N ALA A 219 5.91 -2.92 7.64
CA ALA A 219 5.98 -4.31 7.21
C ALA A 219 5.22 -5.22 8.18
N LEU A 220 5.44 -5.06 9.49
CA LEU A 220 4.73 -5.82 10.52
C LEU A 220 3.22 -5.54 10.54
N TYR A 221 2.81 -4.28 10.33
CA TYR A 221 1.40 -3.93 10.21
C TYR A 221 0.72 -4.68 9.06
N LEU A 222 1.36 -4.72 7.88
CA LEU A 222 0.83 -5.41 6.69
C LEU A 222 0.72 -6.93 6.87
N GLN A 223 1.49 -7.53 7.79
CA GLN A 223 1.37 -8.95 8.15
C GLN A 223 0.34 -9.21 9.26
N SER A 224 -0.50 -8.22 9.60
CA SER A 224 -1.37 -8.25 10.79
C SER A 224 -0.61 -8.55 12.09
N GLY A 225 0.67 -8.17 12.13
CA GLY A 225 1.59 -8.59 13.17
C GLY A 225 1.77 -7.61 14.32
N LEU A 226 1.08 -6.48 14.30
CA LEU A 226 1.15 -5.47 15.34
C LEU A 226 -0.14 -5.39 16.15
N ILE A 227 0.02 -5.42 17.46
CA ILE A 227 -0.96 -4.89 18.41
C ILE A 227 -0.61 -3.42 18.61
N ILE A 228 -1.58 -2.55 18.35
CA ILE A 228 -1.42 -1.10 18.44
C ILE A 228 -2.27 -0.59 19.59
N SER A 229 -1.62 0.03 20.58
CA SER A 229 -2.30 0.66 21.71
C SER A 229 -2.20 2.17 21.58
N ARG A 230 -3.34 2.84 21.39
CA ARG A 230 -3.39 4.31 21.31
C ARG A 230 -3.48 4.88 22.72
N ALA A 231 -2.57 5.77 23.07
CA ALA A 231 -2.71 6.51 24.31
C ALA A 231 -3.80 7.56 24.11
N PHE A 232 -4.88 7.49 24.89
CA PHE A 232 -5.81 8.60 24.98
C PHE A 232 -5.11 9.72 25.74
N THR A 233 -4.76 10.80 25.05
CA THR A 233 -4.49 12.07 25.73
C THR A 233 -5.82 12.54 26.30
N VAL A 234 -6.03 12.36 27.60
CA VAL A 234 -7.13 13.03 28.30
C VAL A 234 -6.87 14.53 28.15
N PRO A 235 -7.77 15.32 27.53
CA PRO A 235 -7.58 16.76 27.45
C PRO A 235 -7.42 17.31 28.88
N PRO A 236 -6.54 18.30 29.10
CA PRO A 236 -6.36 18.89 30.42
C PRO A 236 -7.73 19.36 30.94
N ARG A 237 -8.07 18.92 32.15
CA ARG A 237 -9.34 19.23 32.81
C ARG A 237 -9.41 20.76 32.96
N ASP A 238 -10.42 21.39 32.39
CA ASP A 238 -10.59 22.84 32.45
C ASP A 238 -10.74 23.27 33.92
N PRO A 239 -9.80 24.05 34.49
CA PRO A 239 -9.85 24.48 35.88
C PRO A 239 -11.04 25.40 36.18
N ALA A 240 -11.78 25.86 35.15
CA ALA A 240 -12.98 26.66 35.34
C ALA A 240 -14.19 25.87 35.89
N ILE A 241 -14.19 24.53 35.79
CA ILE A 241 -15.32 23.69 36.22
C ILE A 241 -15.33 23.44 37.74
N ASP A 242 -14.22 23.68 38.43
CA ASP A 242 -14.05 23.36 39.86
C ASP A 242 -14.18 24.58 40.81
N ARG A 243 -14.70 25.72 40.31
CA ARG A 243 -15.01 26.83 41.23
C ARG A 243 -16.27 26.49 42.03
N PRO A 244 -16.19 26.37 43.37
CA PRO A 244 -17.39 26.28 44.18
C PRO A 244 -18.20 27.55 43.96
N ARG A 245 -19.48 27.37 43.62
CA ARG A 245 -20.45 28.48 43.65
C ARG A 245 -20.58 28.91 45.10
N HIS A 246 -19.94 30.02 45.45
CA HIS A 246 -20.20 30.77 46.67
C HIS A 246 -21.47 31.60 46.51
#